data_AF-A0AAV9J6G6-F1
#
_entry.id   AF-A0AAV9J6G6-F1
#
_cell.length_a   1.000
_cell.length_b   1.000
_cell.length_c   1.000
_cell.angle_alpha   90.00
_cell.angle_beta   90.00
_cell.angle_gamma   90.00
#
_symmetry.space_group_name_H-M   'P 1'
#
loop_
_entity.id
_entity.type
_entity.pdbx_description
1 polymer ?
#
loop_
_entity_poly.entity_id
_entity_poly.type
_entity_poly.pdbx_seq_one_letter_code
_entity_poly.pdbx_strand_id
1 'polypeptide(L)'
;MKITPIPPTLKYYSCCIPSSTELLDSTDYTDIPLACKLGIPLRMTAYNDPTHAGKYNDMVKVLGRVVDPSSPLFGRASPAFLPSMADGCILVYRGDGRDFSHSQMEALLAYCKRELADLYDFPKSCNGDHVQPRARGPLGGLFSVAPSHDQAKAQRVLEKVVNPAAFIRFFEKYRAEKAKVNNFWHWLECPVDTADACGVCSGKNGKNDSALRQCGKCKKRSYCGRECQAKDLKTHKVACKAAQLPPSTGGRLGFVSVDRLVDLLSSLRWW
;
A
#
# COMPACT_ATOMS: atom_id res chain seq x y z
N MET A 1 -35.13 -11.16 15.81
CA MET A 1 -33.80 -10.62 15.45
C MET A 1 -33.96 -9.55 14.39
N LYS A 2 -33.61 -8.29 14.69
CA LYS A 2 -33.56 -7.23 13.69
C LYS A 2 -32.16 -7.23 13.08
N ILE A 3 -32.05 -7.65 11.82
CA ILE A 3 -30.80 -7.53 11.06
C ILE A 3 -30.61 -6.04 10.79
N THR A 4 -29.65 -5.42 11.47
CA THR A 4 -29.28 -4.03 11.18
C THR A 4 -28.55 -3.96 9.85
N PRO A 5 -28.90 -3.02 8.96
CA PRO A 5 -28.22 -2.86 7.68
C PRO A 5 -26.76 -2.47 7.91
N ILE A 6 -25.87 -3.23 7.30
CA ILE A 6 -24.43 -2.97 7.29
C ILE A 6 -24.20 -1.62 6.60
N PRO A 7 -23.40 -0.69 7.17
CA PRO A 7 -23.15 0.61 6.56
C PRO A 7 -22.61 0.45 5.11
N PRO A 8 -23.12 1.24 4.15
CA PRO A 8 -22.86 1.09 2.71
C PRO A 8 -21.43 1.42 2.25
N THR A 9 -20.47 1.54 3.18
CA THR A 9 -19.07 1.90 2.88
C THR A 9 -18.07 0.85 3.33
N LEU A 10 -18.50 -0.27 3.93
CA LEU A 10 -17.60 -1.38 4.22
C LEU A 10 -17.19 -2.04 2.89
N LYS A 11 -16.02 -1.64 2.38
CA LYS A 11 -15.38 -2.29 1.24
C LYS A 11 -14.88 -3.63 1.75
N TYR A 12 -15.56 -4.71 1.39
CA TYR A 12 -15.20 -6.06 1.83
C TYR A 12 -13.90 -6.47 1.14
N TYR A 13 -12.86 -6.60 1.94
CA TYR A 13 -11.65 -7.32 1.59
C TYR A 13 -11.35 -8.24 2.75
N SER A 14 -11.18 -9.52 2.45
CA SER A 14 -10.71 -10.47 3.44
C SER A 14 -9.19 -10.44 3.40
N CYS A 15 -8.58 -9.74 4.37
CA CYS A 15 -7.16 -9.90 4.65
C CYS A 15 -7.00 -11.19 5.48
N CYS A 16 -6.91 -12.33 4.80
CA CYS A 16 -6.59 -13.59 5.46
C CYS A 16 -5.45 -14.26 4.70
N ILE A 17 -4.51 -14.88 5.44
CA ILE A 17 -3.79 -16.01 4.90
C ILE A 17 -4.88 -17.06 4.61
N PRO A 18 -5.05 -17.53 3.36
CA PRO A 18 -5.99 -18.61 3.09
C PRO A 18 -5.62 -19.79 3.99
N SER A 19 -6.56 -20.24 4.82
CA SER A 19 -6.33 -21.38 5.71
C SER A 19 -6.24 -22.69 4.95
N SER A 20 -6.68 -22.73 3.69
CA SER A 20 -6.53 -23.87 2.79
C SER A 20 -5.35 -23.69 1.85
N THR A 21 -4.51 -24.71 1.79
CA THR A 21 -3.42 -24.86 0.82
C THR A 21 -3.91 -24.72 -0.64
N GLU A 22 -5.16 -25.09 -0.92
CA GLU A 22 -5.79 -24.98 -2.24
C GLU A 22 -5.87 -23.55 -2.78
N LEU A 23 -5.96 -22.54 -1.91
CA LEU A 23 -5.99 -21.14 -2.34
C LEU A 23 -4.59 -20.62 -2.67
N LEU A 24 -3.53 -21.13 -2.04
CA LEU A 24 -2.16 -20.70 -2.29
C LEU A 24 -1.61 -21.21 -3.63
N ASP A 25 -2.16 -22.30 -4.15
CA ASP A 25 -1.73 -22.93 -5.41
C ASP A 25 -2.46 -22.40 -6.66
N SER A 26 -3.42 -21.48 -6.49
CA SER A 26 -4.00 -20.77 -7.64
C SER A 26 -2.91 -19.97 -8.35
N THR A 27 -2.70 -20.23 -9.64
CA THR A 27 -1.74 -19.50 -10.48
C THR A 27 -2.23 -18.09 -10.85
N ASP A 28 -3.46 -17.73 -10.49
CA ASP A 28 -4.15 -16.55 -11.01
C ASP A 28 -3.98 -15.32 -10.11
N TYR A 29 -2.77 -15.16 -9.57
CA TYR A 29 -2.40 -14.01 -8.77
C TYR A 29 -1.69 -12.95 -9.60
N THR A 30 -2.12 -11.71 -9.42
CA THR A 30 -1.49 -10.56 -10.07
C THR A 30 -0.78 -9.72 -9.01
N ASP A 31 0.53 -9.52 -9.19
CA ASP A 31 1.31 -8.59 -8.37
C ASP A 31 0.73 -7.17 -8.53
N ILE A 32 0.72 -6.40 -7.44
CA ILE A 32 0.30 -5.00 -7.43
C ILE A 32 1.54 -4.13 -7.59
N PRO A 33 1.86 -3.61 -8.80
CA PRO A 33 3.17 -2.98 -9.04
C PRO A 33 3.42 -1.77 -8.15
N LEU A 34 2.37 -0.98 -7.87
CA LEU A 34 2.43 0.15 -6.96
C LEU A 34 2.85 -0.30 -5.55
N ALA A 35 2.19 -1.32 -4.99
CA ALA A 35 2.51 -1.80 -3.65
C ALA A 35 3.94 -2.36 -3.58
N CYS A 36 4.37 -3.12 -4.60
CA CYS A 36 5.73 -3.63 -4.69
C CYS A 36 6.77 -2.50 -4.68
N LYS A 37 6.54 -1.41 -5.43
CA LYS A 37 7.42 -0.22 -5.39
C LYS A 37 7.43 0.49 -4.03
N LEU A 38 6.37 0.37 -3.23
CA LEU A 38 6.33 0.85 -1.85
C LEU A 38 6.99 -0.10 -0.84
N GLY A 39 7.50 -1.25 -1.28
CA GLY A 39 8.12 -2.26 -0.40
C GLY A 39 7.10 -3.14 0.34
N ILE A 40 5.88 -3.23 -0.20
CA ILE A 40 4.82 -4.12 0.29
C ILE A 40 4.46 -5.05 -0.88
N PRO A 41 5.01 -6.27 -0.95
CA PRO A 41 4.79 -7.15 -2.09
C PRO A 41 3.37 -7.71 -2.06
N LEU A 42 2.37 -6.89 -2.40
CA LEU A 42 0.97 -7.30 -2.42
C LEU A 42 0.64 -7.99 -3.73
N ARG A 43 -0.21 -9.01 -3.61
CA ARG A 43 -0.82 -9.73 -4.72
C ARG A 43 -2.33 -9.71 -4.54
N MET A 44 -3.04 -9.72 -5.66
CA MET A 44 -4.49 -9.83 -5.66
C MET A 44 -4.97 -10.95 -6.58
N THR A 45 -6.12 -11.53 -6.24
CA THR A 45 -6.89 -12.39 -7.14
C THR A 45 -8.38 -12.09 -7.01
N ALA A 46 -9.14 -12.44 -8.04
CA ALA A 46 -10.59 -12.36 -8.01
C ALA A 46 -11.14 -13.36 -6.99
N TYR A 47 -12.11 -12.94 -6.19
CA TYR A 47 -12.86 -13.82 -5.32
C TYR A 47 -14.32 -13.78 -5.76
N ASN A 48 -14.78 -14.86 -6.37
CA ASN A 48 -16.13 -14.98 -6.88
C ASN A 48 -17.12 -15.20 -5.72
N ASP A 49 -17.51 -14.10 -5.08
CA ASP A 49 -18.60 -14.08 -4.12
C ASP A 49 -19.88 -13.61 -4.82
N PRO A 50 -20.86 -14.50 -5.05
CA PRO A 50 -22.10 -14.15 -5.73
C PRO A 50 -22.91 -13.07 -4.99
N THR A 51 -22.71 -12.90 -3.67
CA THR A 51 -23.40 -11.85 -2.88
C THR A 51 -22.87 -10.43 -3.18
N HIS A 52 -21.75 -10.35 -3.90
CA HIS A 52 -21.09 -9.12 -4.30
C HIS A 52 -21.05 -8.91 -5.82
N ALA A 53 -21.75 -9.75 -6.60
CA ALA A 53 -21.86 -9.58 -8.04
C ALA A 53 -22.40 -8.17 -8.39
N GLY A 54 -21.75 -7.50 -9.35
CA GLY A 54 -22.09 -6.14 -9.79
C GLY A 54 -21.71 -5.01 -8.83
N LYS A 55 -21.05 -5.29 -7.71
CA LYS A 55 -20.47 -4.25 -6.84
C LYS A 55 -19.05 -3.94 -7.28
N TYR A 56 -18.80 -2.66 -7.53
CA TYR A 56 -17.50 -2.19 -8.01
C TYR A 56 -16.46 -2.14 -6.87
N ASN A 57 -15.29 -2.71 -7.10
CA ASN A 57 -14.20 -2.66 -6.13
C ASN A 57 -13.29 -1.43 -6.34
N ASP A 58 -13.56 -0.36 -5.59
CA ASP A 58 -12.75 0.86 -5.62
C ASP A 58 -11.27 0.65 -5.23
N MET A 59 -10.95 -0.40 -4.47
CA MET A 59 -9.56 -0.69 -4.09
C MET A 59 -8.76 -1.13 -5.32
N VAL A 60 -9.33 -2.01 -6.17
CA VAL A 60 -8.72 -2.44 -7.43
C VAL A 60 -8.43 -1.24 -8.32
N LYS A 61 -9.38 -0.29 -8.38
CA LYS A 61 -9.23 0.99 -9.08
C LYS A 61 -8.08 1.85 -8.58
N VAL A 62 -7.73 1.78 -7.30
CA VAL A 62 -6.68 2.60 -6.69
C VAL A 62 -5.33 1.88 -6.77
N LEU A 63 -5.28 0.63 -6.32
CA LEU A 63 -4.06 -0.17 -6.26
C LEU A 63 -3.62 -0.69 -7.64
N GLY A 64 -4.57 -1.01 -8.50
CA GLY A 64 -4.33 -1.54 -9.84
C GLY A 64 -3.96 -0.48 -10.87
N ARG A 65 -3.64 0.76 -10.46
CA ARG A 65 -3.24 1.81 -11.41
C ARG A 65 -1.85 1.57 -11.96
N VAL A 66 -1.69 1.87 -13.25
CA VAL A 66 -0.39 1.81 -13.92
C VAL A 66 0.45 2.99 -13.45
N VAL A 67 1.56 2.69 -12.80
CA VAL A 67 2.51 3.66 -12.22
C VAL A 67 3.79 3.77 -13.05
N ASP A 68 3.70 3.48 -14.34
CA ASP A 68 4.79 3.66 -15.31
C ASP A 68 4.47 4.88 -16.19
N PRO A 69 5.19 6.00 -16.04
CA PRO A 69 4.95 7.22 -16.82
C PRO A 69 5.18 7.04 -18.32
N SER A 70 5.92 6.02 -18.73
CA SER A 70 6.11 5.70 -20.15
C SER A 70 4.91 4.96 -20.75
N SER A 71 4.07 4.36 -19.91
CA SER A 71 2.89 3.62 -20.35
C SER A 71 1.80 4.57 -20.86
N PRO A 72 1.15 4.27 -22.00
CA PRO A 72 -0.03 5.02 -22.45
C PRO A 72 -1.22 4.88 -21.48
N LEU A 73 -1.15 3.93 -20.54
CA LEU A 73 -2.15 3.70 -19.51
C LEU A 73 -1.77 4.33 -18.17
N PHE A 74 -0.70 5.15 -18.11
CA PHE A 74 -0.26 5.81 -16.87
C PHE A 74 -1.44 6.48 -16.14
N GLY A 75 -1.53 6.20 -14.83
CA GLY A 75 -2.59 6.71 -13.97
C GLY A 75 -3.96 6.05 -14.17
N ARG A 76 -4.17 5.22 -15.20
CA ARG A 76 -5.40 4.44 -15.41
C ARG A 76 -5.32 3.09 -14.71
N ALA A 77 -6.47 2.48 -14.44
CA ALA A 77 -6.52 1.10 -13.97
C ALA A 77 -5.93 0.17 -15.05
N SER A 78 -5.06 -0.76 -14.65
CA SER A 78 -4.48 -1.72 -15.59
C SER A 78 -5.57 -2.66 -16.11
N PRO A 79 -5.61 -2.94 -17.43
CA PRO A 79 -6.51 -3.91 -18.03
C PRO A 79 -6.34 -5.31 -17.44
N ALA A 80 -5.16 -5.63 -16.92
CA ALA A 80 -4.91 -6.90 -16.22
C ALA A 80 -5.84 -7.10 -15.01
N PHE A 81 -6.48 -6.05 -14.51
CA PHE A 81 -7.42 -6.10 -13.39
C PHE A 81 -8.89 -5.95 -13.83
N LEU A 82 -9.23 -5.96 -15.13
CA LEU A 82 -10.61 -5.71 -15.62
C LEU A 82 -10.92 -6.64 -16.82
N PRO A 83 -12.01 -7.43 -16.85
CA PRO A 83 -13.29 -7.25 -16.13
C PRO A 83 -13.48 -8.11 -14.86
N SER A 84 -12.78 -9.24 -14.73
CA SER A 84 -13.07 -10.24 -13.69
C SER A 84 -12.77 -9.79 -12.25
N MET A 85 -11.91 -8.79 -12.05
CA MET A 85 -11.62 -8.22 -10.72
C MET A 85 -12.33 -6.88 -10.47
N ALA A 86 -13.04 -6.34 -11.46
CA ALA A 86 -13.79 -5.09 -11.32
C ALA A 86 -15.05 -5.29 -10.45
N ASP A 87 -15.66 -6.46 -10.62
CA ASP A 87 -16.92 -6.86 -10.01
C ASP A 87 -16.67 -7.94 -8.97
N GLY A 88 -17.17 -7.70 -7.75
CA GLY A 88 -17.09 -8.66 -6.67
C GLY A 88 -15.97 -8.40 -5.66
N CYS A 89 -15.67 -9.44 -4.90
CA CYS A 89 -14.66 -9.39 -3.86
C CYS A 89 -13.28 -9.69 -4.45
N ILE A 90 -12.25 -9.14 -3.81
CA ILE A 90 -10.88 -9.52 -4.10
C ILE A 90 -10.26 -10.10 -2.84
N LEU A 91 -9.33 -11.02 -3.04
CA LEU A 91 -8.40 -11.43 -2.01
C LEU A 91 -7.10 -10.67 -2.21
N VAL A 92 -6.59 -10.09 -1.13
CA VAL A 92 -5.28 -9.41 -1.12
C VAL A 92 -4.42 -10.05 -0.05
N TYR A 93 -3.22 -10.43 -0.43
CA TYR A 93 -2.23 -11.03 0.48
C TYR A 93 -0.83 -10.52 0.14
N ARG A 94 0.12 -10.82 1.01
CA ARG A 94 1.53 -10.49 0.78
C ARG A 94 2.26 -11.68 0.19
N GLY A 95 2.97 -11.46 -0.92
CA GLY A 95 3.85 -12.44 -1.54
C GLY A 95 5.05 -12.84 -0.68
N ASP A 96 5.31 -12.15 0.44
CA ASP A 96 6.33 -12.53 1.42
C ASP A 96 5.77 -13.40 2.57
N GLY A 97 4.51 -13.82 2.49
CA GLY A 97 3.88 -14.71 3.48
C GLY A 97 3.56 -14.06 4.83
N ARG A 98 3.78 -12.74 4.98
CA ARG A 98 3.38 -12.01 6.19
C ARG A 98 1.90 -11.65 6.16
N ASP A 99 1.34 -11.44 7.34
CA ASP A 99 -0.01 -10.87 7.48
C ASP A 99 -0.04 -9.39 7.06
N PHE A 100 -1.20 -8.96 6.57
CA PHE A 100 -1.48 -7.57 6.25
C PHE A 100 -2.82 -7.16 6.87
N SER A 101 -2.75 -6.51 8.03
CA SER A 101 -3.95 -6.14 8.78
C SER A 101 -4.84 -5.15 8.03
N HIS A 102 -6.14 -5.11 8.41
CA HIS A 102 -7.10 -4.15 7.88
C HIS A 102 -6.61 -2.69 8.03
N SER A 103 -6.04 -2.32 9.18
CA SER A 103 -5.51 -0.97 9.41
C SER A 103 -4.30 -0.64 8.53
N GLN A 104 -3.45 -1.63 8.21
CA GLN A 104 -2.35 -1.42 7.25
C GLN A 104 -2.89 -1.19 5.83
N MET A 105 -3.94 -1.93 5.43
CA MET A 105 -4.62 -1.71 4.16
C MET A 105 -5.29 -0.34 4.11
N GLU A 106 -5.95 0.10 5.19
CA GLU A 106 -6.52 1.43 5.29
C GLU A 106 -5.45 2.52 5.10
N ALA A 107 -4.30 2.39 5.76
CA ALA A 107 -3.19 3.32 5.59
C ALA A 107 -2.63 3.32 4.16
N LEU A 108 -2.50 2.15 3.52
CA LEU A 108 -2.06 2.05 2.12
C LEU A 108 -3.04 2.72 1.17
N LEU A 109 -4.34 2.50 1.34
CA LEU A 109 -5.37 3.15 0.54
C LEU A 109 -5.39 4.67 0.76
N ALA A 110 -5.23 5.11 2.00
CA ALA A 110 -5.15 6.53 2.33
C ALA A 110 -3.93 7.18 1.68
N TYR A 111 -2.79 6.50 1.65
CA TYR A 111 -1.59 6.94 0.96
C TYR A 111 -1.84 7.16 -0.52
N CYS A 112 -2.37 6.13 -1.20
CA CYS A 112 -2.62 6.20 -2.64
C CYS A 112 -3.60 7.34 -2.98
N LYS A 113 -4.62 7.54 -2.15
CA LYS A 113 -5.60 8.62 -2.38
C LYS A 113 -5.07 10.02 -2.09
N ARG A 114 -4.18 10.19 -1.12
CA ARG A 114 -3.69 11.52 -0.68
C ARG A 114 -2.42 11.93 -1.42
N GLU A 115 -1.44 11.04 -1.49
CA GLU A 115 -0.10 11.35 -2.00
C GLU A 115 0.03 11.10 -3.51
N LEU A 116 -0.87 10.31 -4.11
CA LEU A 116 -0.86 10.03 -5.56
C LEU A 116 -2.02 10.69 -6.31
N ALA A 117 -2.87 11.49 -5.64
CA ALA A 117 -3.99 12.19 -6.27
C ALA A 117 -3.54 13.01 -7.49
N ASP A 118 -2.51 13.85 -7.31
CA ASP A 118 -1.99 14.72 -8.36
C ASP A 118 -1.46 13.93 -9.56
N LEU A 119 -0.89 12.74 -9.33
CA LEU A 119 -0.42 11.84 -10.39
C LEU A 119 -1.59 11.26 -11.20
N TYR A 120 -2.75 11.09 -10.58
CA TYR A 120 -3.92 10.52 -11.24
C TYR A 120 -4.72 11.53 -12.06
N ASP A 121 -4.51 12.83 -11.86
CA ASP A 121 -5.14 13.88 -12.66
C ASP A 121 -4.32 14.29 -13.90
N PHE A 122 -3.05 13.89 -14.00
CA PHE A 122 -2.20 14.10 -15.18
C PHE A 122 -2.82 13.65 -16.54
N PRO A 123 -3.52 12.51 -16.65
CA PRO A 123 -4.03 12.02 -17.93
C PRO A 123 -5.09 12.91 -18.59
N LYS A 124 -5.67 13.88 -17.86
CA LYS A 124 -6.74 14.74 -18.39
C LYS A 124 -6.20 15.79 -19.37
N SER A 125 -4.93 16.19 -19.29
CA SER A 125 -4.38 17.24 -20.17
C SER A 125 -3.78 16.72 -21.49
N CYS A 126 -3.44 15.43 -21.56
CA CYS A 126 -2.80 14.82 -22.74
C CYS A 126 -3.76 14.05 -23.65
N ASN A 127 -5.05 13.97 -23.30
CA ASN A 127 -6.11 13.43 -24.18
C ASN A 127 -6.64 14.49 -25.18
N GLY A 128 -6.07 15.68 -25.22
CA GLY A 128 -6.30 16.64 -26.30
C GLY A 128 -5.62 16.15 -27.58
N ASP A 129 -6.44 15.86 -28.58
CA ASP A 129 -6.10 15.54 -29.95
C ASP A 129 -5.57 14.13 -30.21
N HIS A 130 -6.53 13.27 -30.54
CA HIS A 130 -6.47 12.20 -31.53
C HIS A 130 -5.21 12.25 -32.44
N VAL A 131 -4.05 11.84 -31.93
CA VAL A 131 -2.89 11.55 -32.77
C VAL A 131 -3.29 10.31 -33.56
N GLN A 132 -3.84 10.53 -34.75
CA GLN A 132 -4.09 9.44 -35.67
C GLN A 132 -2.79 8.66 -35.83
N PRO A 133 -2.82 7.32 -35.79
CA PRO A 133 -1.65 6.50 -36.02
C PRO A 133 -1.10 6.88 -37.40
N ARG A 134 -0.01 7.66 -37.44
CA ARG A 134 0.68 7.96 -38.70
C ARG A 134 1.10 6.62 -39.28
N ALA A 135 0.60 6.32 -40.48
CA ALA A 135 0.88 5.09 -41.20
C ALA A 135 2.38 4.80 -41.18
N ARG A 136 2.74 3.59 -40.73
CA ARG A 136 4.14 3.15 -40.64
C ARG A 136 4.76 3.21 -42.02
N GLY A 137 5.82 4.01 -42.19
CA GLY A 137 6.70 3.90 -43.34
C GLY A 137 7.40 2.54 -43.34
N PRO A 138 7.78 2.01 -44.53
CA PRO A 138 8.30 0.64 -44.70
C PRO A 138 9.71 0.39 -44.12
N LEU A 139 10.34 1.37 -43.48
CA LEU A 139 11.68 1.22 -42.90
C LEU A 139 11.55 1.16 -41.37
N GLY A 140 11.55 -0.07 -40.85
CA GLY A 140 11.33 -0.44 -39.44
C GLY A 140 12.45 -0.03 -38.48
N GLY A 141 12.77 1.26 -38.42
CA GLY A 141 13.66 1.82 -37.39
C GLY A 141 12.92 1.95 -36.05
N LEU A 142 13.40 1.23 -35.03
CA LEU A 142 13.03 1.45 -33.61
C LEU A 142 13.59 2.82 -33.16
N PHE A 143 12.86 3.90 -33.45
CA PHE A 143 13.18 5.20 -32.85
C PHE A 143 12.63 5.24 -31.42
N SER A 144 13.52 5.26 -30.42
CA SER A 144 13.15 5.66 -29.06
C SER A 144 12.70 7.12 -29.08
N VAL A 145 11.40 7.35 -29.02
CA VAL A 145 10.85 8.69 -28.84
C VAL A 145 11.26 9.15 -27.44
N ALA A 146 11.98 10.27 -27.35
CA ALA A 146 12.34 10.86 -26.07
C ALA A 146 11.06 11.12 -25.25
N PRO A 147 11.07 10.86 -23.93
CA PRO A 147 9.90 11.07 -23.11
C PRO A 147 9.46 12.53 -23.18
N SER A 148 8.14 12.75 -23.23
CA SER A 148 7.60 14.12 -23.23
C SER A 148 8.00 14.84 -21.93
N HIS A 149 8.02 16.17 -21.96
CA HIS A 149 8.28 16.98 -20.76
C HIS A 149 7.37 16.60 -19.59
N ASP A 150 6.11 16.25 -19.88
CA ASP A 150 5.13 15.81 -18.89
C ASP A 150 5.45 14.42 -18.32
N GLN A 151 5.94 13.49 -19.14
CA GLN A 151 6.42 12.18 -18.66
C GLN A 151 7.63 12.33 -17.73
N ALA A 152 8.58 13.20 -18.08
CA ALA A 152 9.73 13.47 -17.21
C ALA A 152 9.31 14.11 -15.88
N LYS A 153 8.34 15.03 -15.90
CA LYS A 153 7.77 15.62 -14.68
C LYS A 153 7.04 14.59 -13.83
N ALA A 154 6.20 13.75 -14.44
CA ALA A 154 5.47 12.69 -13.76
C ALA A 154 6.43 11.67 -13.13
N GLN A 155 7.51 11.29 -13.83
CA GLN A 155 8.55 10.40 -13.32
C GLN A 155 9.23 10.98 -12.07
N ARG A 156 9.60 12.27 -12.08
CA ARG A 156 10.21 12.92 -10.90
C ARG A 156 9.28 12.95 -9.70
N VAL A 157 7.98 13.23 -9.92
CA VAL A 157 6.98 13.20 -8.85
C VAL A 157 6.83 11.77 -8.33
N LEU A 158 6.71 10.80 -9.24
CA LEU A 158 6.57 9.38 -8.92
C LEU A 158 7.76 8.86 -8.11
N GLU A 159 9.00 9.15 -8.49
CA GLU A 159 10.18 8.72 -7.71
C GLU A 159 10.20 9.30 -6.29
N LYS A 160 9.66 10.52 -6.12
CA LYS A 160 9.55 11.18 -4.82
C LYS A 160 8.47 10.57 -3.94
N VAL A 161 7.34 10.15 -4.53
CA VAL A 161 6.14 9.68 -3.78
C VAL A 161 5.90 8.17 -3.85
N VAL A 162 6.53 7.43 -4.76
CA VAL A 162 6.37 5.98 -4.89
C VAL A 162 7.70 5.31 -4.58
N ASN A 163 8.03 5.35 -3.29
CA ASN A 163 9.16 4.64 -2.72
C ASN A 163 8.84 4.25 -1.26
N PRO A 164 9.54 3.24 -0.70
CA PRO A 164 9.29 2.77 0.66
C PRO A 164 9.39 3.87 1.71
N ALA A 165 10.35 4.79 1.56
CA ALA A 165 10.60 5.87 2.51
C ALA A 165 9.43 6.85 2.64
N ALA A 166 8.86 7.24 1.49
CA ALA A 166 7.73 8.13 1.42
C ALA A 166 6.51 7.50 2.11
N PHE A 167 6.24 6.23 1.85
CA PHE A 167 5.18 5.50 2.51
C PHE A 167 5.39 5.38 4.03
N ILE A 168 6.59 5.03 4.49
CA ILE A 168 6.88 4.93 5.94
C ILE A 168 6.62 6.27 6.64
N ARG A 169 7.11 7.38 6.08
CA ARG A 169 6.87 8.72 6.65
C ARG A 169 5.39 9.06 6.73
N PHE A 170 4.63 8.75 5.67
CA PHE A 170 3.19 8.91 5.68
C PHE A 170 2.54 8.02 6.73
N PHE A 171 2.89 6.74 6.77
CA PHE A 171 2.31 5.75 7.68
C PHE A 171 2.49 6.16 9.14
N GLU A 172 3.68 6.63 9.50
CA GLU A 172 3.97 7.15 10.84
C GLU A 172 3.08 8.33 11.23
N LYS A 173 2.92 9.30 10.31
CA LYS A 173 2.02 10.45 10.51
C LYS A 173 0.55 10.01 10.62
N TYR A 174 0.12 9.14 9.71
CA TYR A 174 -1.25 8.63 9.63
C TYR A 174 -1.60 7.82 10.88
N ARG A 175 -0.68 6.96 11.32
CA ARG A 175 -0.79 6.20 12.56
C ARG A 175 -0.93 7.10 13.78
N ALA A 176 -0.11 8.15 13.89
CA ALA A 176 -0.20 9.11 14.99
C ALA A 176 -1.52 9.90 14.99
N GLU A 177 -2.08 10.21 13.81
CA GLU A 177 -3.41 10.83 13.67
C GLU A 177 -4.51 9.87 14.15
N LYS A 178 -4.50 8.63 13.66
CA LYS A 178 -5.51 7.62 13.99
C LYS A 178 -5.44 7.14 15.44
N ALA A 179 -4.26 7.13 16.04
CA ALA A 179 -4.06 6.78 17.44
C ALA A 179 -4.81 7.72 18.41
N LYS A 180 -5.14 8.94 18.00
CA LYS A 180 -5.97 9.87 18.79
C LYS A 180 -7.42 9.37 18.94
N VAL A 181 -7.90 8.59 17.98
CA VAL A 181 -9.28 8.08 17.95
C VAL A 181 -9.32 6.63 18.45
N ASN A 182 -8.29 5.84 18.13
CA ASN A 182 -8.24 4.44 18.50
C ASN A 182 -6.81 4.03 18.91
N ASN A 183 -6.64 3.68 20.19
CA ASN A 183 -5.37 3.28 20.78
C ASN A 183 -4.70 2.06 20.12
N PHE A 184 -5.45 1.22 19.39
CA PHE A 184 -4.90 0.10 18.62
C PHE A 184 -3.78 0.55 17.66
N TRP A 185 -3.91 1.75 17.07
CA TRP A 185 -2.94 2.29 16.14
C TRP A 185 -1.56 2.54 16.76
N HIS A 186 -1.46 2.70 18.09
CA HIS A 186 -0.14 2.84 18.74
C HIS A 186 0.74 1.61 18.57
N TRP A 187 0.13 0.44 18.40
CA TRP A 187 0.80 -0.85 18.30
C TRP A 187 0.97 -1.33 16.86
N LEU A 188 0.37 -0.63 15.91
CA LEU A 188 0.37 -1.04 14.53
C LEU A 188 1.75 -0.79 13.90
N GLU A 189 2.40 -1.86 13.45
CA GLU A 189 3.68 -1.79 12.76
C GLU A 189 3.51 -1.37 11.29
N CYS A 190 4.48 -0.61 10.77
CA CYS A 190 4.51 -0.30 9.33
C CYS A 190 4.74 -1.59 8.55
N PRO A 191 3.95 -1.87 7.49
CA PRO A 191 4.07 -3.12 6.76
C PRO A 191 5.31 -3.20 5.84
N VAL A 192 6.01 -2.09 5.64
CA VAL A 192 7.21 -2.03 4.81
C VAL A 192 8.40 -2.52 5.61
N ASP A 193 9.18 -3.43 5.03
CA ASP A 193 10.42 -3.87 5.66
C ASP A 193 11.47 -2.77 5.63
N THR A 194 12.07 -2.51 6.79
CA THR A 194 13.08 -1.47 6.96
C THR A 194 14.35 -1.98 7.62
N ALA A 195 14.50 -3.31 7.72
CA ALA A 195 15.70 -3.93 8.27
C ALA A 195 16.95 -3.45 7.53
N ASP A 196 16.86 -3.34 6.20
CA ASP A 196 18.00 -3.12 5.30
C ASP A 196 18.15 -1.68 4.80
N ALA A 197 17.43 -0.72 5.40
CA ALA A 197 17.48 0.67 4.97
C ALA A 197 17.55 1.65 6.14
N CYS A 198 18.31 2.74 5.95
CA CYS A 198 18.36 3.83 6.90
C CYS A 198 16.98 4.47 7.07
N GLY A 199 16.53 4.62 8.30
CA GLY A 199 15.21 5.16 8.62
C GLY A 199 14.94 6.62 8.24
N VAL A 200 15.96 7.35 7.80
CA VAL A 200 15.84 8.77 7.39
C VAL A 200 16.14 8.97 5.92
N CYS A 201 17.30 8.52 5.45
CA CYS A 201 17.72 8.72 4.07
C CYS A 201 17.44 7.54 3.14
N SER A 202 17.01 6.39 3.69
CA SER A 202 16.76 5.15 2.94
C SER A 202 17.98 4.55 2.23
N GLY A 203 19.18 5.05 2.54
CA GLY A 203 20.42 4.42 2.11
C GLY A 203 20.52 3.00 2.67
N LYS A 204 20.95 2.06 1.83
CA LYS A 204 21.14 0.64 2.19
C LYS A 204 22.41 0.42 3.01
N ASN A 205 23.37 1.34 2.90
CA ASN A 205 24.65 1.27 3.59
C ASN A 205 24.79 2.40 4.63
N GLY A 206 25.64 2.15 5.61
CA GLY A 206 26.16 3.13 6.55
C GLY A 206 27.11 4.13 5.89
N LYS A 207 27.55 5.13 6.67
CA LYS A 207 28.64 6.01 6.21
C LYS A 207 29.87 5.17 5.87
N ASN A 208 30.50 5.44 4.73
CA ASN A 208 31.67 4.71 4.21
C ASN A 208 31.39 3.21 3.95
N ASP A 209 30.22 2.88 3.41
CA ASP A 209 29.80 1.50 3.10
C ASP A 209 29.81 0.53 4.29
N SER A 210 29.74 1.05 5.51
CA SER A 210 29.60 0.24 6.72
C SER A 210 28.20 -0.37 6.84
N ALA A 211 28.03 -1.40 7.69
CA ALA A 211 26.70 -1.91 8.01
C ALA A 211 25.84 -0.84 8.70
N LEU A 212 24.51 -0.87 8.46
CA LEU A 212 23.60 0.03 9.14
C LEU A 212 23.59 -0.22 10.65
N ARG A 213 23.56 0.86 11.43
CA ARG A 213 23.50 0.80 12.89
C ARG A 213 22.05 0.71 13.33
N GLN A 214 21.71 -0.35 14.05
CA GLN A 214 20.39 -0.48 14.66
C GLN A 214 20.22 0.45 15.87
N CYS A 215 19.00 0.89 16.11
CA CYS A 215 18.63 1.61 17.32
C CYS A 215 18.96 0.76 18.55
N GLY A 216 19.83 1.26 19.43
CA GLY A 216 20.27 0.50 20.61
C GLY A 216 19.16 0.12 21.59
N LYS A 217 18.00 0.80 21.53
CA LYS A 217 16.86 0.51 22.41
C LYS A 217 15.93 -0.55 21.84
N CYS A 218 15.30 -0.28 20.69
CA CYS A 218 14.30 -1.21 20.14
C CYS A 218 14.90 -2.23 19.16
N LYS A 219 16.08 -2.00 18.59
CA LYS A 219 16.72 -2.81 17.53
C LYS A 219 15.90 -3.01 16.25
N LYS A 220 14.72 -2.39 16.14
CA LYS A 220 13.80 -2.50 14.99
C LYS A 220 14.09 -1.51 13.85
N ARG A 221 14.85 -0.44 14.12
CA ARG A 221 15.12 0.64 13.15
C ARG A 221 16.61 0.75 12.89
N SER A 222 17.00 0.78 11.62
CA SER A 222 18.39 0.89 11.16
C SER A 222 18.72 2.32 10.71
N TYR A 223 19.96 2.76 10.90
CA TYR A 223 20.43 4.11 10.54
C TYR A 223 21.83 4.06 9.94
N CYS A 224 22.12 4.91 8.96
CA CYS A 224 23.47 4.99 8.39
C CYS A 224 24.51 5.62 9.35
N GLY A 225 24.05 6.29 10.41
CA GLY A 225 24.90 6.93 11.41
C GLY A 225 24.11 7.71 12.46
N ARG A 226 24.82 8.31 13.43
CA ARG A 226 24.21 9.07 14.54
C ARG A 226 23.41 10.28 14.08
N GLU A 227 23.81 10.93 12.99
CA GLU A 227 23.09 12.09 12.44
C GLU A 227 21.67 11.74 11.99
N CYS A 228 21.52 10.63 11.25
CA CYS A 228 20.19 10.16 10.85
C CYS A 228 19.38 9.71 12.06
N GLN A 229 19.99 8.99 13.02
CA GLN A 229 19.32 8.61 14.25
C GLN A 229 18.81 9.82 15.05
N ALA A 230 19.60 10.90 15.14
CA ALA A 230 19.23 12.13 15.84
C ALA A 230 18.09 12.88 15.13
N LYS A 231 18.10 12.93 13.78
CA LYS A 231 17.00 13.52 12.99
C LYS A 231 15.68 12.77 13.17
N ASP A 232 15.72 11.45 13.21
CA ASP A 232 14.53 10.60 13.41
C ASP A 232 14.08 10.53 14.88
N LEU A 233 14.88 11.02 15.83
CA LEU A 233 14.61 10.79 17.25
C LEU A 233 13.22 11.28 17.68
N LYS A 234 12.75 12.42 17.16
CA LYS A 234 11.44 12.99 17.52
C LYS A 234 10.29 12.11 17.07
N THR A 235 10.33 11.61 15.84
CA THR A 235 9.32 10.73 15.24
C THR A 235 9.43 9.30 15.78
N HIS A 236 10.65 8.80 15.90
CA HIS A 236 10.93 7.45 16.36
C HIS A 236 10.63 7.23 17.83
N LYS A 237 10.76 8.25 18.72
CA LYS A 237 10.62 8.08 20.17
C LYS A 237 9.35 7.34 20.60
N VAL A 238 8.21 7.65 19.96
CA VAL A 238 6.92 7.01 20.26
C VAL A 238 6.94 5.54 19.85
N ALA A 239 7.32 5.25 18.60
CA ALA A 239 7.44 3.89 18.08
C ALA A 239 8.48 3.05 18.83
N CYS A 240 9.61 3.68 19.20
CA CYS A 240 10.71 3.08 19.93
C CYS A 240 10.26 2.60 21.31
N LYS A 241 9.47 3.40 22.02
CA LYS A 241 8.93 3.03 23.34
C LYS A 241 7.93 1.89 23.22
N ALA A 242 7.04 1.93 22.21
CA ALA A 242 6.09 0.86 21.96
C ALA A 242 6.80 -0.48 21.67
N ALA A 243 7.85 -0.46 20.85
CA ALA A 243 8.63 -1.65 20.50
C ALA A 243 9.52 -2.21 21.63
N GLN A 244 9.77 -1.43 22.69
CA GLN A 244 10.52 -1.87 23.87
C GLN A 244 9.66 -2.63 24.86
N LEU A 245 8.34 -2.52 24.76
CA LEU A 245 7.46 -3.32 25.59
C LEU A 245 7.65 -4.78 25.19
N PRO A 246 7.78 -5.70 26.15
CA PRO A 246 7.83 -7.12 25.83
C PRO A 246 6.63 -7.41 24.93
N PRO A 247 6.78 -8.24 23.88
CA PRO A 247 5.63 -8.69 23.12
C PRO A 247 4.65 -9.19 24.16
N SER A 248 3.54 -8.47 24.37
CA SER A 248 2.55 -8.83 25.38
C SER A 248 2.30 -10.30 25.12
N THR A 249 2.66 -11.17 26.07
CA THR A 249 2.60 -12.61 25.92
C THR A 249 1.19 -12.92 25.46
N GLY A 250 1.04 -13.05 24.15
CA GLY A 250 -0.24 -13.12 23.53
C GLY A 250 -0.77 -14.47 23.94
N GLY A 251 -1.72 -14.47 24.88
CA GLY A 251 -2.89 -15.29 24.66
C GLY A 251 -3.22 -15.09 23.20
N ARG A 252 -3.16 -16.19 22.43
CA ARG A 252 -3.48 -16.24 21.00
C ARG A 252 -4.50 -15.15 20.76
N LEU A 253 -4.23 -14.23 19.83
CA LEU A 253 -5.26 -13.35 19.30
C LEU A 253 -6.44 -14.27 19.00
N GLY A 254 -7.37 -14.34 19.95
CA GLY A 254 -8.56 -15.14 19.80
C GLY A 254 -9.15 -14.54 18.56
N PHE A 255 -9.44 -15.41 17.59
CA PHE A 255 -10.37 -15.11 16.52
C PHE A 255 -11.43 -14.19 17.12
N VAL A 256 -11.35 -12.89 16.83
CA VAL A 256 -12.39 -11.99 17.30
C VAL A 256 -13.53 -12.41 16.41
N SER A 257 -14.44 -13.23 16.95
CA SER A 257 -15.66 -13.60 16.24
C SER A 257 -16.20 -12.33 15.60
N VAL A 258 -16.64 -12.44 14.35
CA VAL A 258 -17.22 -11.32 13.59
C VAL A 258 -18.27 -10.57 14.44
N ASP A 259 -18.93 -11.27 15.37
CA ASP A 259 -19.87 -10.71 16.34
C ASP A 259 -19.29 -9.62 17.27
N ARG A 260 -18.03 -9.75 17.73
CA ARG A 260 -17.40 -8.73 18.59
C ARG A 260 -16.93 -7.50 17.83
N LEU A 261 -16.71 -7.61 16.51
CA LEU A 261 -16.41 -6.45 15.66
C LEU A 261 -17.66 -5.59 15.44
N VAL A 262 -18.85 -6.21 15.42
CA VAL A 262 -20.13 -5.51 15.35
C VAL A 262 -20.43 -4.71 16.64
N ASP A 263 -20.07 -5.24 17.82
CA ASP A 263 -20.24 -4.53 19.11
C ASP A 263 -19.29 -3.33 19.28
N LEU A 264 -18.05 -3.44 18.77
CA LEU A 264 -17.06 -2.36 18.78
C LEU A 264 -17.41 -1.23 17.80
N LEU A 265 -18.11 -1.55 16.71
CA LEU A 265 -18.64 -0.55 15.77
C LEU A 265 -19.96 0.07 16.26
N SER A 266 -20.70 -0.63 17.12
CA SER A 266 -21.94 -0.12 17.74
C SER A 266 -21.69 0.91 18.85
N SER A 267 -20.47 0.96 19.40
CA SER A 267 -20.06 1.87 20.49
C SER A 267 -19.43 3.18 20.00
N LEU A 268 -19.21 3.35 18.69
CA LEU A 268 -18.73 4.60 18.06
C LEU A 268 -19.86 5.57 17.69
N ARG A 269 -20.99 5.52 18.40
CA ARG A 269 -22.13 6.45 18.23
C ARG A 269 -21.93 7.75 19.03
N TRP A 270 -20.96 8.60 18.69
CA TRP A 270 -21.07 10.05 18.93
C TRP A 270 -20.15 10.77 17.94
N TRP A 271 -20.73 11.78 17.27
CA TRP A 271 -20.28 12.60 16.12
C TRP A 271 -20.61 12.04 14.74
#